data_AF-A0A961HPF0-F1
#
_entry.id   AF-A0A961HPF0-F1
#
_cell.length_a   1.000
_cell.length_b   1.000
_cell.length_c   1.000
_cell.angle_alpha   90.00
_cell.angle_beta   90.00
_cell.angle_gamma   90.00
#
_symmetry.space_group_name_H-M   'P 1'
#
loop_
_entity.id
_entity.type
_entity.pdbx_description
1 polymer ?
#
loop_
_entity_poly.entity_id
_entity_poly.type
_entity_poly.pdbx_seq_one_letter_code
_entity_poly.pdbx_strand_id
1 'polypeptide(L)'
;MAERRPRLDQPQEQHSPWIRRPKGMNREAFGVLSEKFARFMGTPQFIIWMTVFVAAWLIWNTWGPERLQFDPRDLNYTLLTLILSLQASYAAPLILLAQNRQADRDRVALEQDRSRDERNLADTEFLTREVASLRLAMRDAATRDFLRSELRDLLEDLVSEVDQRETKAARKAKRKAKAKAKAKAAAKAQARQAAARAATKPGDIPSAP
;
A
#
# COMPACT_ATOMS: atom_id res chain seq x y z
N MET A 1 -54.19 7.64 -31.41
CA MET A 1 -53.63 8.84 -30.76
C MET A 1 -53.82 8.68 -29.26
N ALA A 2 -52.75 8.48 -28.50
CA ALA A 2 -52.84 8.19 -27.07
C ALA A 2 -52.74 9.49 -26.26
N GLU A 3 -53.80 9.83 -25.53
CA GLU A 3 -53.85 10.95 -24.58
C GLU A 3 -52.89 10.72 -23.41
N ARG A 4 -51.93 11.62 -23.22
CA ARG A 4 -51.07 11.66 -22.03
C ARG A 4 -51.88 12.21 -20.85
N ARG A 5 -52.24 11.34 -19.90
CA ARG A 5 -52.78 11.76 -18.60
C ARG A 5 -51.69 12.46 -17.76
N PRO A 6 -52.01 13.57 -17.08
CA PRO A 6 -51.06 14.24 -16.17
C PRO A 6 -50.84 13.38 -14.93
N ARG A 7 -49.58 13.05 -14.64
CA ARG A 7 -49.19 12.26 -13.47
C ARG A 7 -49.29 13.14 -12.21
N LEU A 8 -50.12 12.72 -11.26
CA LEU A 8 -50.40 13.36 -9.97
C LEU A 8 -49.33 13.08 -8.89
N ASP A 9 -48.16 12.57 -9.28
CA ASP A 9 -47.17 11.99 -8.36
C ASP A 9 -45.92 12.85 -8.15
N GLN A 10 -46.00 14.15 -8.44
CA GLN A 10 -44.95 15.10 -8.11
C GLN A 10 -45.38 15.90 -6.88
N PRO A 11 -44.68 15.80 -5.73
CA PRO A 11 -44.95 16.70 -4.63
C PRO A 11 -44.69 18.13 -5.12
N GLN A 12 -45.75 18.92 -5.20
CA GLN A 12 -45.64 20.35 -5.45
C GLN A 12 -44.83 20.97 -4.31
N GLU A 13 -43.55 21.25 -4.56
CA GLU A 13 -42.77 22.10 -3.67
C GLU A 13 -43.43 23.48 -3.67
N GLN A 14 -44.12 23.80 -2.58
CA GLN A 14 -44.64 25.14 -2.30
C GLN A 14 -43.45 26.08 -2.11
N HIS A 15 -42.91 26.57 -3.22
CA HIS A 15 -41.95 27.66 -3.22
C HIS A 15 -42.67 28.92 -2.75
N SER A 16 -42.70 29.16 -1.43
CA SER A 16 -43.09 30.45 -0.87
C SER A 16 -42.08 31.50 -1.34
N PRO A 17 -42.48 32.47 -2.19
CA PRO A 17 -41.56 33.44 -2.78
C PRO A 17 -41.24 34.60 -1.83
N TRP A 18 -41.78 34.58 -0.60
CA TRP A 18 -41.75 35.73 0.31
C TRP A 18 -40.48 35.81 1.16
N ILE A 19 -39.73 34.72 1.31
CA ILE A 19 -38.44 34.73 2.01
C ILE A 19 -37.35 34.90 0.95
N ARG A 20 -37.12 36.16 0.54
CA ARG A 20 -35.87 36.54 -0.14
C ARG A 20 -34.72 36.30 0.83
N ARG A 21 -34.13 35.10 0.81
CA ARG A 21 -32.89 34.83 1.52
C ARG A 21 -31.86 35.85 1.05
N PRO A 22 -31.30 36.70 1.93
CA PRO A 22 -30.25 37.62 1.51
C PRO A 22 -29.07 36.80 1.02
N LYS A 23 -28.79 36.88 -0.28
CA LYS A 23 -27.53 36.39 -0.86
C LYS A 23 -26.41 37.27 -0.29
N GLY A 24 -25.52 36.68 0.51
CA GLY A 24 -24.24 37.30 0.84
C GLY A 24 -23.97 37.67 2.30
N MET A 25 -24.70 37.14 3.29
CA MET A 25 -24.20 37.26 4.68
C MET A 25 -22.97 36.34 4.82
N ASN A 26 -21.80 36.93 5.06
CA ASN A 26 -20.46 36.33 5.03
C ASN A 26 -20.29 35.06 5.91
N ARG A 27 -20.78 33.92 5.46
CA ARG A 27 -20.63 32.61 6.13
C ARG A 27 -19.15 32.30 6.40
N GLU A 28 -18.26 32.67 5.48
CA GLU A 28 -16.81 32.58 5.65
C GLU A 28 -16.24 33.57 6.69
N ALA A 29 -16.70 34.82 6.77
CA ALA A 29 -16.16 35.78 7.75
C ALA A 29 -16.63 35.46 9.18
N PHE A 30 -17.91 35.08 9.35
CA PHE A 30 -18.40 34.50 10.60
C PHE A 30 -17.71 33.15 10.89
N GLY A 31 -17.40 32.39 9.83
CA GLY A 31 -16.42 31.29 9.77
C GLY A 31 -15.18 31.52 10.63
N VAL A 32 -14.34 32.43 10.13
CA VAL A 32 -13.05 32.77 10.70
C VAL A 32 -13.19 33.42 12.08
N LEU A 33 -14.21 34.25 12.29
CA LEU A 33 -14.45 34.91 13.57
C LEU A 33 -14.79 33.90 14.68
N SER A 34 -15.74 32.98 14.45
CA SER A 34 -16.07 31.95 15.45
C SER A 34 -14.90 31.01 15.72
N GLU A 35 -14.03 30.74 14.74
CA GLU A 35 -12.87 29.87 14.96
C GLU A 35 -11.79 30.55 15.82
N LYS A 36 -11.59 31.87 15.66
CA LYS A 36 -10.74 32.66 16.55
C LYS A 36 -11.35 32.76 17.95
N PHE A 37 -12.66 33.01 18.06
CA PHE A 37 -13.37 33.06 19.34
C PHE A 37 -13.35 31.72 20.09
N ALA A 38 -13.54 30.59 19.39
CA ALA A 38 -13.48 29.26 19.98
C ALA A 38 -12.08 28.95 20.52
N ARG A 39 -11.02 29.27 19.76
CA ARG A 39 -9.63 29.15 20.23
C ARG A 39 -9.34 30.06 21.43
N PHE A 40 -9.89 31.26 21.43
CA PHE A 40 -9.71 32.23 22.51
C PHE A 40 -10.41 31.80 23.82
N MET A 41 -11.68 31.38 23.75
CA MET A 41 -12.43 30.91 24.94
C MET A 41 -11.91 29.58 25.51
N GLY A 42 -11.26 28.74 24.69
CA GLY A 42 -10.66 27.47 25.16
C GLY A 42 -9.33 27.62 25.88
N THR A 43 -8.77 28.84 25.97
CA THR A 43 -7.45 29.10 26.55
C THR A 43 -7.58 29.59 28.00
N PRO A 44 -6.76 29.11 28.96
CA PRO A 44 -6.80 29.59 30.36
C PRO A 44 -6.52 31.10 30.52
N GLN A 45 -5.90 31.72 29.51
CA GLN A 45 -5.66 33.15 29.45
C GLN A 45 -6.96 33.99 29.47
N PHE A 46 -8.06 33.47 28.89
CA PHE A 46 -9.34 34.17 28.91
C PHE A 46 -9.87 34.37 30.33
N ILE A 47 -9.80 33.32 31.15
CA ILE A 47 -10.25 33.34 32.55
C ILE A 47 -9.43 34.37 33.33
N ILE A 48 -8.10 34.38 33.17
CA ILE A 48 -7.21 35.34 33.83
C ILE A 48 -7.59 36.78 33.46
N TRP A 49 -7.79 37.06 32.16
CA TRP A 49 -8.15 38.40 31.69
C TRP A 49 -9.50 38.86 32.24
N MET A 50 -10.50 37.97 32.25
CA MET A 50 -11.83 38.25 32.82
C MET A 50 -11.76 38.50 34.32
N THR A 51 -10.97 37.73 35.07
CA THR A 51 -10.76 37.96 36.51
C THR A 51 -10.10 39.30 36.77
N VAL A 52 -9.08 39.66 35.99
CA VAL A 52 -8.41 40.98 36.10
C VAL A 52 -9.38 42.11 35.78
N PHE A 53 -10.22 41.97 34.75
CA PHE A 53 -11.23 42.97 34.39
C PHE A 53 -12.23 43.18 35.54
N VAL A 54 -12.80 42.11 36.08
CA VAL A 54 -13.75 42.18 37.21
C VAL A 54 -13.08 42.78 38.45
N ALA A 55 -11.85 42.35 38.77
CA ALA A 55 -11.10 42.88 39.89
C ALA A 55 -10.79 44.37 39.73
N ALA A 56 -10.36 44.80 38.54
CA ALA A 56 -10.08 46.21 38.24
C ALA A 56 -11.35 47.07 38.32
N TRP A 57 -12.49 46.57 37.83
CA TRP A 57 -13.78 47.24 37.94
C TRP A 57 -14.19 47.44 39.40
N LEU A 58 -14.04 46.39 40.21
CA LEU A 58 -14.37 46.42 41.62
C LEU A 58 -13.47 47.40 42.37
N ILE A 59 -12.15 47.34 42.12
CA ILE A 59 -11.14 48.25 42.68
C ILE A 59 -11.48 49.70 42.35
N TRP A 60 -11.77 50.00 41.08
CA TRP A 60 -12.07 51.35 40.61
C TRP A 60 -13.33 51.91 41.26
N ASN A 61 -14.42 51.14 41.30
CA ASN A 61 -15.68 51.58 41.90
C ASN A 61 -15.66 51.57 43.44
N THR A 62 -14.76 50.80 44.07
CA THR A 62 -14.61 50.78 45.53
C THR A 62 -13.78 51.95 46.05
N TRP A 63 -12.66 52.28 45.40
CA TRP A 63 -11.74 53.34 45.85
C TRP A 63 -11.92 54.68 45.13
N GLY A 64 -12.76 54.73 44.08
CA GLY A 64 -13.09 55.95 43.37
C GLY A 64 -13.89 56.95 44.22
N PRO A 65 -13.68 58.28 44.07
CA PRO A 65 -14.53 59.29 44.69
C PRO A 65 -15.99 59.12 44.25
N GLU A 66 -16.96 59.35 45.15
CA GLU A 66 -18.40 59.13 44.93
C GLU A 66 -18.97 59.81 43.67
N ARG A 67 -18.37 60.94 43.27
CA ARG A 67 -18.68 61.69 42.03
C ARG A 67 -18.21 61.04 40.72
N LEU A 68 -17.30 60.06 40.79
CA LEU A 68 -16.67 59.34 39.67
C LEU A 68 -16.96 57.83 39.72
N GLN A 69 -17.74 57.37 40.69
CA GLN A 69 -18.20 55.98 40.76
C GLN A 69 -19.26 55.78 39.66
N PHE A 70 -18.88 55.06 38.61
CA PHE A 70 -19.80 54.70 37.54
C PHE A 70 -20.81 53.65 38.01
N ASP A 71 -20.42 52.77 38.92
CA ASP A 71 -21.24 51.71 39.50
C ASP A 71 -21.13 51.76 41.03
N PRO A 72 -21.99 52.55 41.71
CA PRO A 72 -21.88 52.80 43.14
C PRO A 72 -21.96 51.51 43.95
N ARG A 73 -21.09 51.40 44.95
CA ARG A 73 -21.06 50.23 45.87
C ARG A 73 -22.39 50.03 46.62
N ASP A 74 -23.13 51.10 46.86
CA ASP A 74 -24.41 51.09 47.60
C ASP A 74 -25.53 50.41 46.80
N LEU A 75 -25.39 50.35 45.48
CA LEU A 75 -26.29 49.63 44.56
C LEU A 75 -25.75 48.23 44.24
N ASN A 76 -24.83 47.71 45.05
CA ASN A 76 -24.26 46.35 44.92
C ASN A 76 -23.68 46.04 43.53
N TYR A 77 -23.11 47.01 42.83
CA TYR A 77 -22.55 46.84 41.48
C TYR A 77 -23.58 46.34 40.45
N THR A 78 -24.74 47.01 40.40
CA THR A 78 -25.85 46.64 39.51
C THR A 78 -25.43 46.67 38.03
N LEU A 79 -24.60 47.63 37.61
CA LEU A 79 -24.17 47.71 36.21
C LEU A 79 -23.25 46.56 35.82
N LEU A 80 -22.31 46.19 36.69
CA LEU A 80 -21.46 45.01 36.47
C LEU A 80 -22.32 43.76 36.27
N THR A 81 -23.34 43.58 37.11
CA THR A 81 -24.25 42.43 37.04
C THR A 81 -25.08 42.44 35.75
N LEU A 82 -25.60 43.60 35.34
CA LEU A 82 -26.34 43.76 34.08
C LEU A 82 -25.45 43.44 32.87
N ILE A 83 -24.20 43.89 32.85
CA ILE A 83 -23.26 43.61 31.76
C ILE A 83 -22.93 42.11 31.72
N LEU A 84 -22.66 41.49 32.87
CA LEU A 84 -22.34 40.05 32.93
C LEU A 84 -23.53 39.17 32.49
N SER A 85 -24.75 39.51 32.91
CA SER A 85 -25.96 38.79 32.47
C SER A 85 -26.22 38.95 30.97
N LEU A 86 -26.02 40.15 30.41
CA LEU A 86 -26.10 40.39 28.98
C LEU A 86 -25.02 39.60 28.22
N GLN A 87 -23.80 39.56 28.75
CA GLN A 87 -22.68 38.81 28.16
C GLN A 87 -23.00 37.31 28.06
N ALA A 88 -23.59 36.72 29.11
CA ALA A 88 -24.03 35.33 29.08
C ALA A 88 -25.17 35.10 28.07
N SER A 89 -26.14 36.02 27.99
CA SER A 89 -27.28 35.91 27.08
C SER A 89 -26.87 35.95 25.61
N TYR A 90 -25.93 36.83 25.22
CA TYR A 90 -25.43 36.91 23.85
C TYR A 90 -24.40 35.81 23.50
N ALA A 91 -23.73 35.23 24.50
CA ALA A 91 -22.83 34.10 24.28
C ALA A 91 -23.60 32.86 23.78
N ALA A 92 -24.78 32.57 24.32
CA ALA A 92 -25.58 31.40 23.94
C ALA A 92 -25.86 31.27 22.42
N PRO A 93 -26.42 32.28 21.72
CA PRO A 93 -26.66 32.19 20.29
C PRO A 93 -25.37 32.12 19.46
N LEU A 94 -24.29 32.78 19.89
CA LEU A 94 -23.00 32.68 19.21
C LEU A 94 -22.38 31.28 19.36
N ILE A 95 -22.49 30.69 20.54
CA ILE A 95 -22.04 29.33 20.82
C ILE A 95 -22.84 28.33 19.98
N LEU A 96 -24.17 28.48 19.91
CA LEU A 96 -25.03 27.62 19.08
C LEU A 96 -24.63 27.67 17.60
N LEU A 97 -24.30 28.86 17.07
CA LEU A 97 -23.82 28.99 15.68
C LEU A 97 -22.45 28.36 15.47
N ALA A 98 -21.54 28.51 16.44
CA ALA A 98 -20.23 27.86 16.39
C ALA A 98 -20.36 26.32 16.44
N GLN A 99 -21.24 25.82 17.30
CA GLN A 99 -21.53 24.38 17.45
C GLN A 99 -22.15 23.78 16.19
N ASN A 100 -23.14 24.44 15.58
CA ASN A 100 -23.75 23.96 14.32
C ASN A 100 -22.70 23.77 13.23
N ARG A 101 -21.75 24.70 13.11
CA ARG A 101 -20.69 24.59 12.10
C ARG A 101 -19.65 23.52 12.45
N GLN A 102 -19.37 23.31 13.73
CA GLN A 102 -18.48 22.24 14.16
C GLN A 102 -19.12 20.87 13.87
N ALA A 103 -20.41 20.71 14.19
CA ALA A 103 -21.19 19.53 13.85
C ALA A 103 -21.26 19.28 12.32
N ASP A 104 -21.38 20.33 11.50
CA ASP A 104 -21.32 20.21 10.04
C ASP A 104 -19.95 19.69 9.56
N ARG A 105 -18.84 20.21 10.11
CA ARG A 105 -17.48 19.71 9.79
C ARG A 105 -17.29 18.26 10.25
N ASP A 106 -17.72 17.95 11.46
CA ASP A 106 -17.60 16.61 12.05
C ASP A 106 -18.41 15.59 11.24
N ARG A 107 -19.58 15.98 10.74
CA ARG A 107 -20.39 15.16 9.83
C ARG A 107 -19.64 14.85 8.53
N VAL A 108 -19.05 15.86 7.88
CA VAL A 108 -18.28 15.66 6.64
C VAL A 108 -17.06 14.78 6.90
N ALA A 109 -16.37 14.96 8.02
CA ALA A 109 -15.24 14.12 8.40
C ALA A 109 -15.67 12.65 8.59
N LEU A 110 -16.79 12.41 9.26
CA LEU A 110 -17.36 11.06 9.44
C LEU A 110 -17.81 10.42 8.12
N GLU A 111 -18.40 11.18 7.20
CA GLU A 111 -18.78 10.68 5.88
C GLU A 111 -17.55 10.30 5.05
N GLN A 112 -16.48 11.09 5.11
CA GLN A 112 -15.20 10.77 4.46
C GLN A 112 -14.53 9.54 5.07
N ASP A 113 -14.55 9.42 6.40
CA ASP A 113 -13.99 8.27 7.13
C ASP A 113 -14.70 6.98 6.72
N ARG A 114 -16.03 6.97 6.72
CA ARG A 114 -16.82 5.83 6.22
C ARG A 114 -16.48 5.48 4.77
N SER A 115 -16.36 6.46 3.89
CA SER A 115 -16.00 6.20 2.48
C SER A 115 -14.58 5.63 2.34
N ARG A 116 -13.65 6.03 3.20
CA ARG A 116 -12.30 5.45 3.24
C ARG A 116 -12.33 4.02 3.76
N ASP A 117 -13.10 3.74 4.80
CA ASP A 117 -13.23 2.39 5.36
C ASP A 117 -13.85 1.42 4.35
N GLU A 118 -14.88 1.84 3.62
CA GLU A 118 -15.47 1.05 2.53
C GLU A 118 -14.43 0.72 1.44
N ARG A 119 -13.59 1.68 1.06
CA ARG A 119 -12.51 1.46 0.08
C ARG A 119 -11.44 0.53 0.63
N ASN A 120 -11.01 0.72 1.88
CA ASN A 120 -10.03 -0.12 2.54
C ASN A 120 -10.51 -1.57 2.66
N LEU A 121 -11.80 -1.77 2.95
CA LEU A 121 -12.42 -3.08 2.99
C LEU A 121 -12.42 -3.72 1.60
N ALA A 122 -12.82 -2.98 0.55
CA ALA A 122 -12.79 -3.46 -0.82
C ALA A 122 -11.36 -3.81 -1.29
N ASP A 123 -10.36 -2.98 -0.97
CA ASP A 123 -8.95 -3.26 -1.28
C ASP A 123 -8.45 -4.50 -0.54
N THR A 124 -8.84 -4.68 0.72
CA THR A 124 -8.49 -5.87 1.51
C THR A 124 -9.12 -7.13 0.93
N GLU A 125 -10.40 -7.07 0.52
CA GLU A 125 -11.07 -8.19 -0.15
C GLU A 125 -10.41 -8.52 -1.48
N PHE A 126 -10.04 -7.51 -2.26
CA PHE A 126 -9.31 -7.68 -3.52
C PHE A 126 -7.95 -8.34 -3.29
N LEU A 127 -7.13 -7.82 -2.38
CA LEU A 127 -5.83 -8.40 -2.05
C LEU A 127 -5.97 -9.83 -1.53
N THR A 128 -6.99 -10.11 -0.72
CA THR A 128 -7.25 -11.47 -0.23
C THR A 128 -7.58 -12.43 -1.37
N ARG A 129 -8.36 -11.98 -2.36
CA ARG A 129 -8.68 -12.77 -3.55
C ARG A 129 -7.46 -12.99 -4.44
N GLU A 130 -6.64 -11.97 -4.63
CA GLU A 130 -5.38 -12.07 -5.40
C GLU A 130 -4.36 -12.98 -4.70
N VAL A 131 -4.26 -12.92 -3.37
CA VAL A 131 -3.40 -13.84 -2.61
C VAL A 131 -3.92 -15.28 -2.70
N ALA A 132 -5.24 -15.48 -2.69
CA ALA A 132 -5.83 -16.80 -2.87
C ALA A 132 -5.59 -17.37 -4.28
N SER A 133 -5.73 -16.55 -5.33
CA SER A 133 -5.46 -16.95 -6.71
C SER A 133 -3.96 -17.25 -6.92
N LEU A 134 -3.08 -16.40 -6.39
CA LEU A 134 -1.63 -16.61 -6.39
C LEU A 134 -1.25 -17.91 -5.69
N ARG A 135 -1.85 -18.19 -4.53
CA ARG A 135 -1.62 -19.42 -3.78
C ARG A 135 -2.05 -20.66 -4.55
N LEU A 136 -3.17 -20.61 -5.28
CA LEU A 136 -3.62 -21.70 -6.14
C LEU A 136 -2.66 -21.92 -7.31
N ALA A 137 -2.26 -20.85 -8.00
CA ALA A 137 -1.30 -20.92 -9.10
C ALA A 137 0.08 -21.46 -8.65
N MET A 138 0.57 -21.01 -7.48
CA MET A 138 1.78 -21.54 -6.88
C MET A 138 1.64 -23.01 -6.49
N ARG A 139 0.47 -23.42 -5.98
CA ARG A 139 0.22 -24.82 -5.65
C ARG A 139 0.35 -25.68 -6.89
N ASP A 140 -0.33 -25.35 -7.99
CA ASP A 140 -0.26 -26.13 -9.23
C ASP A 140 1.14 -26.17 -9.85
N ALA A 141 1.90 -25.06 -9.82
CA ALA A 141 3.27 -25.02 -10.33
C ALA A 141 4.28 -25.78 -9.46
N ALA A 142 4.07 -25.82 -8.13
CA ALA A 142 5.00 -26.43 -7.18
C ALA A 142 4.63 -27.86 -6.76
N THR A 143 3.43 -28.36 -7.04
CA THR A 143 3.04 -29.67 -6.53
C THR A 143 3.58 -30.79 -7.39
N ARG A 144 4.75 -31.27 -6.99
CA ARG A 144 5.26 -32.64 -7.16
C ARG A 144 5.45 -33.13 -8.58
N ASP A 145 4.51 -33.02 -9.51
CA ASP A 145 4.64 -33.57 -10.85
C ASP A 145 5.62 -32.77 -11.70
N PHE A 146 5.63 -31.44 -11.60
CA PHE A 146 6.67 -30.60 -12.23
C PHE A 146 8.05 -30.84 -11.61
N LEU A 147 8.16 -30.81 -10.28
CA LEU A 147 9.41 -31.14 -9.59
C LEU A 147 9.89 -32.57 -9.89
N ARG A 148 8.97 -33.51 -10.07
CA ARG A 148 9.26 -34.91 -10.35
C ARG A 148 9.52 -35.18 -11.82
N SER A 149 9.00 -34.39 -12.75
CA SER A 149 9.40 -34.41 -14.15
C SER A 149 10.80 -33.83 -14.28
N GLU A 150 11.06 -32.68 -13.66
CA GLU A 150 12.38 -32.04 -13.73
C GLU A 150 13.47 -32.90 -13.09
N LEU A 151 13.18 -33.50 -11.92
CA LEU A 151 14.08 -34.47 -11.30
C LEU A 151 14.29 -35.73 -12.16
N ARG A 152 13.26 -36.18 -12.90
CA ARG A 152 13.38 -37.33 -13.80
C ARG A 152 14.21 -37.00 -15.03
N ASP A 153 13.96 -35.85 -15.65
CA ASP A 153 14.67 -35.40 -16.83
C ASP A 153 16.16 -35.19 -16.51
N LEU A 154 16.48 -34.56 -15.37
CA LEU A 154 17.85 -34.43 -14.89
C LEU A 154 18.51 -35.79 -14.58
N LEU A 155 17.77 -36.74 -13.99
CA LEU A 155 18.28 -38.11 -13.75
C LEU A 155 18.52 -38.87 -15.06
N GLU A 156 17.60 -38.77 -16.02
CA GLU A 156 17.70 -39.40 -17.34
C GLU A 156 18.92 -38.85 -18.10
N ASP A 157 19.12 -37.54 -18.08
CA ASP A 157 20.30 -36.89 -18.68
C ASP A 157 21.60 -37.42 -18.06
N LEU A 158 21.68 -37.48 -16.73
CA LEU A 158 22.83 -38.04 -16.00
C LEU A 158 23.09 -39.51 -16.33
N VAL A 159 22.04 -40.35 -16.38
CA VAL A 159 22.16 -41.77 -16.75
C VAL A 159 22.63 -41.91 -18.19
N SER A 160 22.06 -41.15 -19.11
CA SER A 160 22.44 -41.16 -20.53
C SER A 160 23.89 -40.74 -20.73
N GLU A 161 24.38 -39.75 -19.96
CA GLU A 161 25.78 -39.35 -19.98
C GLU A 161 26.70 -40.48 -19.52
N VAL A 162 26.34 -41.19 -18.45
CA VAL A 162 27.12 -42.32 -17.93
C VAL A 162 27.18 -43.43 -18.97
N ASP A 163 26.05 -43.81 -19.56
CA ASP A 163 25.97 -44.88 -20.56
C ASP A 163 26.71 -44.50 -21.85
N GLN A 164 26.64 -43.23 -22.27
CA GLN A 164 27.47 -42.71 -23.35
C GLN A 164 28.96 -42.78 -23.02
N ARG A 165 29.38 -42.50 -21.79
CA ARG A 165 30.78 -42.62 -21.36
C ARG A 165 31.22 -44.09 -21.39
N GLU A 166 30.38 -45.02 -20.91
CA GLU A 166 30.67 -46.46 -20.94
C GLU A 166 30.77 -47.00 -22.38
N THR A 167 29.81 -46.68 -23.25
CA THR A 167 29.83 -47.12 -24.65
C THR A 167 31.01 -46.53 -25.42
N LYS A 168 31.35 -45.25 -25.19
CA LYS A 168 32.58 -44.63 -25.73
C LYS A 168 33.83 -45.34 -25.22
N ALA A 169 33.90 -45.67 -23.92
CA ALA A 169 35.01 -46.41 -23.33
C ALA A 169 35.14 -47.82 -23.92
N ALA A 170 34.04 -48.57 -24.06
CA ALA A 170 33.98 -49.90 -24.65
C ALA A 170 34.39 -49.90 -26.13
N ARG A 171 33.92 -48.93 -26.92
CA ARG A 171 34.34 -48.74 -28.32
C ARG A 171 35.84 -48.44 -28.41
N LYS A 172 36.37 -47.59 -27.52
CA LYS A 172 37.81 -47.27 -27.43
C LYS A 172 38.63 -48.51 -27.06
N ALA A 173 38.14 -49.33 -26.13
CA ALA A 173 38.76 -50.60 -25.73
C ALA A 173 38.78 -51.61 -26.88
N LYS A 174 37.66 -51.82 -27.60
CA LYS A 174 37.60 -52.68 -28.79
C LYS A 174 38.56 -52.22 -29.89
N ARG A 175 38.64 -50.90 -30.16
CA ARG A 175 39.59 -50.35 -31.15
C ARG A 175 41.04 -50.61 -30.73
N LYS A 176 41.38 -50.39 -29.45
CA LYS A 176 42.72 -50.71 -28.91
C LYS A 176 43.04 -52.20 -29.02
N ALA A 177 42.11 -53.09 -28.69
CA ALA A 177 42.29 -54.53 -28.81
C ALA A 177 42.50 -54.98 -30.27
N LYS A 178 41.69 -54.47 -31.20
CA LYS A 178 41.82 -54.76 -32.64
C LYS A 178 43.15 -54.25 -33.21
N ALA A 179 43.59 -53.06 -32.80
CA ALA A 179 44.90 -52.52 -33.17
C ALA A 179 46.04 -53.39 -32.64
N LYS A 180 45.99 -53.81 -31.37
CA LYS A 180 46.99 -54.70 -30.75
C LYS A 180 47.04 -56.07 -31.44
N ALA A 181 45.89 -56.64 -31.80
CA ALA A 181 45.80 -57.89 -32.55
C ALA A 181 46.41 -57.76 -33.96
N LYS A 182 46.10 -56.66 -34.68
CA LYS A 182 46.68 -56.39 -36.01
C LYS A 182 48.20 -56.21 -35.95
N ALA A 183 48.70 -55.48 -34.95
CA ALA A 183 50.14 -55.32 -34.72
C ALA A 183 50.82 -56.66 -34.43
N LYS A 184 50.22 -57.52 -33.58
CA LYS A 184 50.75 -58.86 -33.26
C LYS A 184 50.75 -59.77 -34.50
N ALA A 185 49.73 -59.70 -35.34
CA ALA A 185 49.66 -60.46 -36.60
C ALA A 185 50.72 -59.98 -37.61
N ALA A 186 50.90 -58.67 -37.75
CA ALA A 186 51.94 -58.08 -38.61
C ALA A 186 53.34 -58.49 -38.15
N ALA A 187 53.63 -58.41 -36.85
CA ALA A 187 54.92 -58.86 -36.29
C ALA A 187 55.17 -60.36 -36.55
N LYS A 188 54.14 -61.22 -36.41
CA LYS A 188 54.24 -62.65 -36.72
C LYS A 188 54.48 -62.91 -38.22
N ALA A 189 53.85 -62.14 -39.10
CA ALA A 189 54.06 -62.22 -40.54
C ALA A 189 55.47 -61.77 -40.94
N GLN A 190 55.96 -60.68 -40.35
CA GLN A 190 57.33 -60.20 -40.54
C GLN A 190 58.36 -61.23 -40.04
N ALA A 191 58.14 -61.85 -38.87
CA ALA A 191 59.01 -62.92 -38.36
C ALA A 191 59.04 -64.14 -39.29
N ARG A 192 57.89 -64.53 -39.87
CA ARG A 192 57.82 -65.60 -40.88
C ARG A 192 58.53 -65.23 -42.18
N GLN A 193 58.38 -63.99 -42.65
CA GLN A 193 59.10 -63.50 -43.84
C GLN A 193 60.61 -63.41 -43.61
N ALA A 194 61.05 -62.99 -42.41
CA ALA A 194 62.46 -62.99 -42.02
C ALA A 194 63.04 -64.41 -41.96
N ALA A 195 62.30 -65.37 -41.39
CA ALA A 195 62.70 -66.78 -41.39
C ALA A 195 62.76 -67.38 -42.81
N ALA A 196 61.83 -67.02 -43.70
CA ALA A 196 61.85 -67.46 -45.09
C ALA A 196 63.01 -66.85 -45.90
N ARG A 197 63.35 -65.57 -45.66
CA ARG A 197 64.54 -64.93 -46.26
C ARG A 197 65.85 -65.52 -45.74
N ALA A 198 65.90 -65.97 -44.49
CA ALA A 198 67.07 -66.70 -43.96
C ALA A 198 67.26 -68.08 -44.63
N ALA A 199 66.18 -68.69 -45.15
CA ALA A 199 66.22 -69.96 -45.87
C ALA A 199 66.54 -69.82 -47.38
N THR A 200 66.58 -68.60 -47.93
CA THR A 200 66.85 -68.32 -49.35
C THR A 200 68.08 -67.40 -49.51
N LYS A 201 69.24 -67.90 -49.10
CA LYS A 201 70.55 -67.34 -49.46
C LYS A 201 71.28 -68.33 -50.39
N PRO A 202 71.39 -68.06 -51.70
CA PRO A 202 72.17 -68.87 -52.62
C PRO A 202 73.61 -68.34 -52.72
N GLY A 203 74.58 -69.21 -52.54
CA GLY A 203 75.97 -69.08 -53.01
C GLY A 203 76.57 -70.49 -52.98
N ASP A 204 77.33 -70.98 -53.94
CA ASP A 204 77.92 -70.46 -55.18
C ASP A 204 78.47 -71.70 -55.89
N ILE A 205 78.13 -71.99 -57.17
CA ILE A 205 78.89 -72.92 -58.04
C ILE A 205 78.55 -72.58 -59.51
N PRO A 206 79.44 -72.69 -60.52
CA PRO A 206 80.89 -72.94 -60.55
C PRO A 206 81.71 -71.90 -61.36
N SER A 207 83.03 -71.98 -61.27
CA SER A 207 83.92 -71.72 -62.41
C SER A 207 84.90 -72.89 -62.51
N ALA A 208 84.91 -73.53 -63.67
CA ALA A 208 85.92 -74.45 -64.17
C ALA A 208 86.33 -73.91 -65.56
N PRO A 209 87.48 -74.25 -66.14
CA PRO A 209 88.41 -75.35 -65.81
C PRO A 209 89.61 -74.96 -64.94
#